data_AF-A0A6M3LRM8-F1
#
_entry.id   AF-A0A6M3LRM8-F1
#
_cell.length_a   1.000
_cell.length_b   1.000
_cell.length_c   1.000
_cell.angle_alpha   90.00
_cell.angle_beta   90.00
_cell.angle_gamma   90.00
#
_symmetry.space_group_name_H-M   'P 1'
#
loop_
_entity.id
_entity.type
_entity.pdbx_description
1 polymer ?
#
loop_
_entity_poly.entity_id
_entity_poly.type
_entity_poly.pdbx_seq_one_letter_code
_entity_poly.pdbx_strand_id
1 'polypeptide(L)'
;MSPEERVLLAIKDEHSRAASAFGALHSAHEGYAVIKEELDELWEEVKKKTQDRDCTKMEKEAVQIASMALRFVLDVCMDDQGQYY
;
A
#
# COMPACT_ATOMS: atom_id res chain seq x y z
N MET A 1 4.80 15.06 17.09
CA MET A 1 4.60 13.86 16.26
C MET A 1 5.93 13.50 15.62
N SER A 2 6.42 12.29 15.83
CA SER A 2 7.69 11.80 15.27
C SER A 2 7.58 11.57 13.75
N PRO A 3 8.72 11.46 13.03
CA PRO A 3 8.71 11.06 11.62
C PRO A 3 7.95 9.74 11.39
N GLU A 4 8.13 8.74 12.24
CA GLU A 4 7.48 7.44 12.16
C GLU A 4 5.96 7.56 12.32
N GLU A 5 5.50 8.34 13.29
CA GLU A 5 4.08 8.60 13.50
C GLU A 5 3.43 9.26 12.27
N ARG A 6 4.14 10.17 11.59
CA ARG A 6 3.65 10.79 10.35
C ARG A 6 3.47 9.76 9.22
N VAL A 7 4.42 8.85 9.07
CA VAL A 7 4.34 7.78 8.04
C VAL A 7 3.18 6.84 8.34
N LEU A 8 2.99 6.44 9.60
CA LEU A 8 1.85 5.61 9.99
C LEU A 8 0.50 6.31 9.72
N LEU A 9 0.41 7.62 9.95
CA LEU A 9 -0.75 8.42 9.57
C LEU A 9 -0.98 8.44 8.05
N ALA A 10 0.07 8.63 7.26
CA ALA A 10 -0.03 8.59 5.80
C ALA A 10 -0.54 7.24 5.28
N ILE A 11 -0.06 6.13 5.86
CA ILE A 11 -0.55 4.77 5.53
C ILE A 11 -2.03 4.63 5.88
N LYS A 12 -2.46 5.14 7.04
CA LYS A 12 -3.87 5.09 7.45
C LYS A 12 -4.76 5.92 6.53
N ASP A 13 -4.30 7.10 6.13
CA ASP A 13 -5.04 7.99 5.24
C ASP A 13 -5.16 7.35 3.85
N GLU A 14 -4.08 6.77 3.34
CA GLU A 14 -4.06 6.04 2.08
C GLU A 14 -4.96 4.80 2.11
N HIS A 15 -4.94 4.03 3.20
CA HIS A 15 -5.86 2.91 3.39
C HIS A 15 -7.32 3.35 3.34
N SER A 16 -7.66 4.45 4.04
CA SER A 16 -9.01 5.01 4.05
C SER A 16 -9.45 5.46 2.65
N ARG A 17 -8.54 6.10 1.91
CA ARG A 17 -8.77 6.51 0.51
C ARG A 17 -8.99 5.29 -0.39
N ALA A 18 -8.10 4.30 -0.34
CA ALA A 18 -8.18 3.10 -1.15
C ALA A 18 -9.46 2.32 -0.88
N ALA A 19 -9.85 2.14 0.39
CA ALA A 19 -11.10 1.47 0.76
C ALA A 19 -12.35 2.20 0.25
N SER A 20 -12.30 3.54 0.20
CA SER A 20 -13.41 4.34 -0.35
C SER A 20 -13.51 4.29 -1.88
N ALA A 21 -12.39 4.15 -2.57
CA ALA A 21 -12.33 4.17 -4.04
C ALA A 21 -12.49 2.77 -4.66
N PHE A 22 -11.96 1.74 -4.00
CA PHE A 22 -11.89 0.37 -4.48
C PHE A 22 -12.29 -0.53 -3.31
N GLY A 23 -13.48 -1.15 -3.39
CA GLY A 23 -14.01 -2.03 -2.33
C GLY A 23 -13.06 -3.17 -1.94
N ALA A 24 -13.46 -4.00 -0.99
CA ALA A 24 -12.61 -5.09 -0.44
C ALA A 24 -11.94 -5.94 -1.54
N LEU A 25 -10.70 -6.39 -1.28
CA LEU A 25 -10.04 -7.38 -2.14
C LEU A 25 -10.78 -8.72 -2.05
N HIS A 26 -11.05 -9.35 -3.19
CA HIS A 26 -11.87 -10.56 -3.24
C HIS A 26 -11.06 -11.86 -3.24
N SER A 27 -9.75 -11.77 -3.48
CA SER A 27 -8.88 -12.96 -3.50
C SER A 27 -7.41 -12.63 -3.26
N ALA A 28 -6.64 -13.64 -2.86
CA ALA A 28 -5.19 -13.54 -2.74
C ALA A 28 -4.49 -13.18 -4.08
N HIS A 29 -5.03 -13.63 -5.22
CA HIS A 29 -4.46 -13.29 -6.53
C HIS A 29 -4.68 -11.82 -6.88
N GLU A 30 -5.87 -11.28 -6.63
CA GLU A 30 -6.18 -9.86 -6.79
C GLU A 30 -5.30 -9.01 -5.86
N GLY A 31 -5.26 -9.34 -4.58
CA GLY A 31 -4.45 -8.61 -3.60
C GLY A 31 -2.96 -8.63 -3.95
N TYR A 32 -2.43 -9.79 -4.36
CA TYR A 32 -1.05 -9.88 -4.83
C TYR A 32 -0.81 -9.03 -6.09
N ALA A 33 -1.73 -9.05 -7.05
CA ALA A 33 -1.59 -8.28 -8.28
C ALA A 33 -1.53 -6.76 -8.01
N VAL A 34 -2.39 -6.25 -7.10
CA VAL A 34 -2.38 -4.83 -6.72
C VAL A 34 -1.10 -4.47 -5.98
N ILE A 35 -0.65 -5.28 -5.01
CA ILE A 35 0.64 -5.02 -4.33
C ILE A 35 1.80 -5.02 -5.33
N LYS A 36 1.77 -5.93 -6.31
CA LYS A 36 2.80 -6.02 -7.34
C LYS A 36 2.78 -4.78 -8.24
N GLU A 37 1.62 -4.25 -8.60
CA GLU A 37 1.50 -3.01 -9.36
C GLU A 37 2.20 -1.85 -8.64
N GLU A 38 1.90 -1.64 -7.36
CA GLU A 38 2.53 -0.59 -6.55
C GLU A 38 4.05 -0.79 -6.38
N LEU A 39 4.51 -2.04 -6.27
CA LEU A 39 5.94 -2.38 -6.27
C LEU A 39 6.61 -2.06 -7.60
N ASP A 40 5.95 -2.35 -8.73
CA ASP A 40 6.46 -2.02 -10.05
C ASP A 40 6.54 -0.49 -10.22
N GLU A 41 5.54 0.29 -9.77
CA GLU A 41 5.56 1.76 -9.79
C GLU A 41 6.70 2.34 -8.93
N LEU A 42 6.89 1.83 -7.70
CA LEU A 42 8.03 2.21 -6.87
C LEU A 42 9.36 1.89 -7.58
N TRP A 43 9.44 0.72 -8.22
CA TRP A 43 10.63 0.30 -8.94
C TRP A 43 10.93 1.20 -10.14
N GLU A 44 9.90 1.67 -10.87
CA GLU A 44 10.07 2.63 -11.96
C GLU A 44 10.75 3.92 -11.51
N GLU A 45 10.49 4.39 -10.28
CA GLU A 45 11.18 5.55 -9.70
C GLU A 45 12.58 5.20 -9.19
N VAL A 46 12.73 4.10 -8.45
CA VAL A 46 14.02 3.69 -7.84
C VAL A 46 15.10 3.44 -8.90
N LYS A 47 14.73 2.81 -10.03
CA LYS A 47 15.68 2.45 -11.09
C LYS A 47 16.17 3.64 -11.91
N LYS A 48 15.59 4.83 -11.74
CA LYS A 48 16.08 6.06 -12.38
C LYS A 48 17.45 6.44 -11.83
N LYS A 49 18.18 7.25 -12.60
CA LYS A 49 19.41 7.89 -12.12
C LYS A 49 19.07 8.83 -10.96
N THR A 50 19.99 9.00 -10.02
CA THR A 50 19.74 9.76 -8.78
C THR A 50 19.15 11.14 -9.00
N GLN A 51 19.59 11.88 -10.02
CA GLN A 51 19.07 13.22 -10.33
C GLN A 51 17.66 13.24 -10.95
N ASP A 52 17.19 12.09 -11.45
CA ASP A 52 15.90 11.94 -12.12
C ASP A 52 14.85 11.26 -11.20
N ARG A 53 15.22 10.90 -9.97
CA ARG A 53 14.32 10.29 -8.98
C ARG A 53 13.41 11.35 -8.37
N ASP A 54 12.14 11.00 -8.19
CA ASP A 54 11.20 11.81 -7.44
C ASP A 54 10.96 11.19 -6.05
N CYS A 55 11.52 11.81 -5.02
CA CYS A 55 11.35 11.35 -3.63
C CYS A 55 9.88 11.34 -3.19
N THR A 56 9.05 12.25 -3.71
CA THR A 56 7.63 12.33 -3.36
C THR A 56 6.88 11.14 -3.95
N LYS A 57 7.21 10.73 -5.18
CA LYS A 57 6.63 9.52 -5.79
C LYS A 57 7.10 8.26 -5.09
N MET A 58 8.39 8.15 -4.77
CA MET A 58 8.90 7.00 -4.02
C MET A 58 8.21 6.87 -2.65
N GLU A 59 8.02 7.98 -1.93
CA GLU A 59 7.24 7.99 -0.69
C GLU A 59 5.80 7.53 -0.92
N LYS A 60 5.12 8.10 -1.92
CA LYS A 60 3.74 7.76 -2.28
C LYS A 60 3.58 6.27 -2.57
N GLU A 61 4.38 5.70 -3.46
CA GLU A 61 4.24 4.29 -3.84
C GLU A 61 4.62 3.36 -2.68
N ALA A 62 5.61 3.73 -1.84
CA ALA A 62 5.92 2.99 -0.61
C ALA A 62 4.77 2.99 0.40
N VAL A 63 4.07 4.12 0.56
CA VAL A 63 2.87 4.24 1.41
C VAL A 63 1.72 3.40 0.83
N GLN A 64 1.52 3.40 -0.49
CA GLN A 64 0.53 2.55 -1.16
C GLN A 64 0.84 1.06 -0.97
N ILE A 65 2.09 0.62 -1.11
CA ILE A 65 2.50 -0.76 -0.82
C ILE A 65 2.13 -1.16 0.62
N ALA A 66 2.46 -0.32 1.61
CA ALA A 66 2.15 -0.60 3.00
C ALA A 66 0.63 -0.64 3.27
N SER A 67 -0.13 0.28 2.67
CA SER A 67 -1.59 0.31 2.72
C SER A 67 -2.20 -0.95 2.10
N MET A 68 -1.70 -1.39 0.95
CA MET A 68 -2.21 -2.57 0.26
C MET A 68 -1.81 -3.87 0.96
N ALA A 69 -0.64 -3.93 1.60
CA ALA A 69 -0.27 -5.05 2.47
C ALA A 69 -1.20 -5.14 3.70
N LEU A 70 -1.55 -4.00 4.32
CA LEU A 70 -2.54 -3.96 5.38
C LEU A 70 -3.91 -4.47 4.89
N ARG A 71 -4.35 -4.01 3.71
CA ARG A 71 -5.59 -4.49 3.10
C ARG A 71 -5.57 -5.98 2.78
N PHE A 72 -4.45 -6.51 2.30
CA PHE A 72 -4.33 -7.94 2.05
C PHE A 72 -4.57 -8.75 3.31
N VAL A 73 -4.01 -8.30 4.44
CA VAL A 73 -4.25 -8.94 5.73
C VAL A 73 -5.73 -8.85 6.14
N LEU A 74 -6.34 -7.67 6.05
CA LEU A 74 -7.72 -7.42 6.48
C LEU A 74 -8.77 -8.09 5.58
N ASP A 75 -8.61 -7.98 4.26
CA ASP A 75 -9.62 -8.37 3.27
C ASP A 75 -9.46 -9.84 2.82
N VAL A 76 -8.24 -10.40 2.90
CA VAL A 76 -7.94 -11.76 2.37
C VAL A 76 -7.59 -12.76 3.46
N CYS A 77 -6.81 -12.35 4.47
CA CYS A 77 -6.32 -13.28 5.50
C CYS A 77 -7.22 -13.35 6.74
N MET A 78 -8.02 -12.33 6.99
CA MET A 78 -8.89 -12.24 8.16
C MET A 78 -10.35 -12.54 7.81
N ASP A 79 -11.04 -13.13 8.76
CA ASP A 79 -12.48 -13.36 8.70
C ASP A 79 -13.30 -12.12 9.08
N ASP A 80 -14.62 -12.21 8.92
CA ASP A 80 -15.56 -11.14 9.28
C ASP A 80 -15.48 -10.74 10.77
N GLN A 81 -14.79 -11.52 11.60
CA GLN A 81 -14.59 -11.29 13.04
C GLN A 81 -13.16 -10.77 13.34
N GLY A 82 -12.32 -10.58 12.32
CA GLY A 82 -10.94 -10.11 12.43
C GLY A 82 -9.95 -11.19 12.90
N GLN A 83 -10.31 -12.47 12.79
CA GLN A 83 -9.41 -13.59 13.10
C GLN A 83 -8.75 -14.11 11.83
N TYR A 84 -7.49 -14.53 11.92
CA TYR A 84 -6.85 -15.22 10.80
C TYR A 84 -7.53 -16.56 10.53
N TYR A 85 -7.76 -16.86 9.24
CA TYR A 85 -8.22 -18.18 8.79
C TYR A 85 -7.13 -19.26 8.88
#